data_AF-A0A553GR86-F1
#
_entry.id   AF-A0A553GR86-F1
#
_cell.length_a   1.000
_cell.length_b   1.000
_cell.length_c   1.000
_cell.angle_alpha   90.00
_cell.angle_beta   90.00
_cell.angle_gamma   90.00
#
_symmetry.space_group_name_H-M   'P 1'
#
loop_
_entity.id
_entity.type
_entity.pdbx_description
1 polymer ?
#
loop_
_entity_poly.entity_id
_entity_poly.type
_entity_poly.pdbx_seq_one_letter_code
_entity_poly.pdbx_strand_id
1 'polypeptide(L)'
;MNILFVCSAKAWGGNEKWTSMAMSALSKNHQLFFIGKSEKLLPKFGQHSGARTLPFASYFDAYTFLKLKAFIKTNKIDLIVSTKKKEYFMCGIIARQLGIKHLMRLGVSRKMNIPFWHQLNYRDLNDGLIVNAHYLKKELQHNSIFSKHPIHVLYNGIPGFTSNNHLAPKTQLDTFKIVSSGRITRQKGYGLLIDAIRGLDEELRKRLEVQIIGEGRNEQEFERQCEKLGLNTIIRFTGFVDHPCDLMKNADLFVLLSEREGISNSILEAMTIGIPVLSTDTGGIKELIKDEETGFLVERSVDKITAKLTELIEKKGSISSKGEKAFQLVKKQFAFDIFEKKINDLFQRFE
;
A
#
# COMPACT_ATOMS: atom_id res chain seq x y z
N MET A 1 11.23 23.75 -8.32
CA MET A 1 10.00 23.63 -9.13
C MET A 1 8.75 23.82 -8.30
N ASN A 2 7.67 24.23 -8.96
CA ASN A 2 6.30 24.22 -8.46
C ASN A 2 5.62 22.91 -8.88
N ILE A 3 5.34 22.04 -7.91
CA ILE A 3 4.82 20.69 -8.17
C ILE A 3 3.38 20.59 -7.71
N LEU A 4 2.49 20.17 -8.62
CA LEU A 4 1.08 19.92 -8.32
C LEU A 4 0.79 18.43 -8.17
N PHE A 5 0.40 18.01 -6.97
CA PHE A 5 -0.20 16.70 -6.75
C PHE A 5 -1.71 16.75 -6.98
N VAL A 6 -2.22 15.78 -7.73
CA VAL A 6 -3.66 15.59 -7.94
C VAL A 6 -4.07 14.22 -7.40
N CYS A 7 -5.10 14.20 -6.54
CA CYS A 7 -5.62 12.98 -5.95
C CYS A 7 -7.13 13.05 -5.69
N SER A 8 -7.91 12.49 -6.61
CA SER A 8 -9.37 12.45 -6.62
C SER A 8 -9.99 11.35 -5.73
N ALA A 9 -9.25 10.89 -4.72
CA ALA A 9 -9.71 9.87 -3.78
C ALA A 9 -10.83 10.38 -2.86
N LYS A 10 -11.73 9.46 -2.47
CA LYS A 10 -12.81 9.72 -1.52
C LYS A 10 -12.53 9.18 -0.11
N ALA A 11 -11.58 8.25 0.01
CA ALA A 11 -11.27 7.57 1.27
C ALA A 11 -9.75 7.49 1.45
N TRP A 12 -9.31 7.42 2.70
CA TRP A 12 -7.90 7.27 3.06
C TRP A 12 -7.42 5.83 2.80
N GLY A 13 -6.25 5.70 2.18
CA GLY A 13 -5.71 4.40 1.81
C GLY A 13 -4.26 4.49 1.36
N GLY A 14 -3.71 3.40 0.81
CA GLY A 14 -2.29 3.31 0.47
C GLY A 14 -1.83 4.32 -0.59
N ASN A 15 -2.70 4.73 -1.51
CA ASN A 15 -2.35 5.75 -2.51
C ASN A 15 -2.28 7.14 -1.88
N GLU A 16 -3.23 7.45 -1.00
CA GLU A 16 -3.35 8.73 -0.32
C GLU A 16 -2.20 8.88 0.70
N LYS A 17 -1.91 7.82 1.47
CA LYS A 17 -0.71 7.73 2.33
C LYS A 17 0.57 7.97 1.52
N TRP A 18 0.75 7.31 0.37
CA TRP A 18 1.91 7.52 -0.50
C TRP A 18 2.02 8.96 -0.99
N THR A 19 0.91 9.56 -1.40
CA THR A 19 0.86 10.94 -1.91
C THR A 19 1.27 11.93 -0.83
N SER A 20 0.72 11.78 0.39
CA SER A 20 1.07 12.60 1.54
C SER A 20 2.56 12.47 1.91
N MET A 21 3.10 11.24 1.93
CA MET A 21 4.53 11.01 2.16
C MET A 21 5.42 11.63 1.07
N ALA A 22 5.05 11.45 -0.20
CA ALA A 22 5.78 12.01 -1.33
C ALA A 22 5.84 13.53 -1.25
N MET A 23 4.71 14.16 -0.92
CA MET A 23 4.65 15.60 -0.69
C MET A 23 5.56 16.01 0.48
N SER A 24 5.47 15.33 1.63
CA SER A 24 6.32 15.66 2.78
C SER A 24 7.82 15.53 2.48
N ALA A 25 8.23 14.57 1.65
CA ALA A 25 9.63 14.37 1.27
C ALA A 25 10.14 15.43 0.27
N LEU A 26 9.25 15.94 -0.59
CA LEU A 26 9.59 16.90 -1.63
C LEU A 26 9.46 18.36 -1.18
N SER A 27 8.76 18.64 -0.08
CA SER A 27 8.51 20.01 0.41
C SER A 27 9.77 20.74 0.86
N LYS A 28 10.88 20.02 1.08
CA LYS A 28 12.17 20.60 1.44
C LYS A 28 12.82 21.38 0.29
N ASN A 29 12.61 20.93 -0.95
CA ASN A 29 13.31 21.44 -2.14
C ASN A 29 12.37 22.08 -3.18
N HIS A 30 11.05 21.96 -2.98
CA HIS A 30 10.07 22.36 -3.98
C HIS A 30 8.86 23.03 -3.34
N GLN A 31 8.22 23.93 -4.08
CA GLN A 31 6.93 24.48 -3.69
C GLN A 31 5.83 23.51 -4.11
N LEU A 32 5.04 23.05 -3.13
CA LEU A 32 4.02 22.03 -3.36
C LEU A 32 2.61 22.60 -3.35
N PHE A 33 1.83 22.10 -4.31
CA PHE A 33 0.42 22.39 -4.47
C PHE A 33 -0.37 21.07 -4.48
N PHE A 34 -1.62 21.12 -4.02
CA PHE A 34 -2.48 19.95 -3.99
C PHE A 34 -3.90 20.27 -4.42
N ILE A 35 -4.42 19.44 -5.33
CA ILE A 35 -5.83 19.43 -5.73
C ILE A 35 -6.43 18.04 -5.45
N GLY A 36 -7.43 18.00 -4.58
CA GLY A 36 -8.13 16.79 -4.21
C GLY A 36 -9.62 16.81 -4.56
N LYS A 37 -10.32 15.72 -4.26
CA LYS A 37 -11.79 15.67 -4.34
C LYS A 37 -12.48 15.87 -2.99
N SER A 38 -11.88 15.37 -1.92
CA SER A 38 -12.51 15.29 -0.59
C SER A 38 -11.92 16.31 0.36
N GLU A 39 -12.75 17.26 0.83
CA GLU A 39 -12.35 18.25 1.83
C GLU A 39 -11.89 17.58 3.12
N LYS A 40 -12.57 16.49 3.54
CA LYS A 40 -12.20 15.69 4.71
C LYS A 40 -10.78 15.11 4.65
N LEU A 41 -10.23 14.92 3.44
CA LEU A 41 -8.89 14.36 3.27
C LEU A 41 -7.82 15.44 3.14
N LEU A 42 -8.19 16.70 2.82
CA LEU A 42 -7.23 17.79 2.62
C LEU A 42 -6.25 17.95 3.77
N PRO A 43 -6.67 17.96 5.06
CA PRO A 43 -5.74 18.13 6.18
C PRO A 43 -4.67 17.05 6.24
N LYS A 44 -4.90 15.87 5.66
CA LYS A 44 -3.97 14.74 5.70
C LYS A 44 -2.83 14.83 4.69
N PHE A 45 -2.84 15.82 3.78
CA PHE A 45 -1.78 16.04 2.80
C PHE A 45 -0.77 17.12 3.23
N GLY A 46 -0.83 17.56 4.50
CA GLY A 46 0.12 18.50 5.10
C GLY A 46 -0.22 19.97 4.83
N GLN A 47 0.67 20.88 5.24
CA GLN A 47 0.57 22.29 4.86
C GLN A 47 1.18 22.50 3.48
N HIS A 48 0.37 22.98 2.53
CA HIS A 48 0.78 23.22 1.16
C HIS A 48 0.20 24.54 0.66
N SER A 49 0.91 25.18 -0.28
CA SER A 49 0.43 26.41 -0.90
C SER A 49 -0.84 26.09 -1.72
N GLY A 50 -1.95 26.79 -1.42
CA GLY A 50 -3.14 26.76 -2.27
C GLY A 50 -3.88 25.41 -2.36
N ALA A 51 -3.98 24.68 -1.25
CA ALA A 51 -4.88 23.53 -1.06
C ALA A 51 -6.28 23.77 -1.64
N ARG A 52 -6.77 22.95 -2.59
CA ARG A 52 -8.15 23.07 -3.10
C ARG A 52 -8.82 21.75 -3.40
N THR A 53 -10.15 21.76 -3.33
CA THR A 53 -10.98 20.67 -3.84
C THR A 53 -11.55 21.01 -5.22
N LEU A 54 -11.66 20.00 -6.08
CA LEU A 54 -12.44 20.05 -7.31
C LEU A 54 -13.35 18.82 -7.43
N PRO A 55 -14.46 18.90 -8.20
CA PRO A 55 -15.45 17.83 -8.23
C PRO A 55 -14.96 16.49 -8.76
N PHE A 56 -14.16 16.45 -9.83
CA PHE A 56 -13.79 15.21 -10.55
C PHE A 56 -15.00 14.27 -10.76
N ALA A 57 -16.08 14.82 -11.35
CA ALA A 57 -17.34 14.12 -11.56
C ALA A 57 -17.14 12.91 -12.50
N SER A 58 -16.55 13.15 -13.67
CA SER A 58 -16.26 12.16 -14.72
C SER A 58 -14.85 12.33 -15.31
N TYR A 59 -14.48 11.52 -16.31
CA TYR A 59 -13.23 11.71 -17.07
C TYR A 59 -13.24 12.97 -17.96
N PHE A 60 -14.42 13.51 -18.26
CA PHE A 60 -14.66 14.65 -19.15
C PHE A 60 -15.30 15.82 -18.40
N ASP A 61 -14.96 15.99 -17.13
CA ASP A 61 -15.45 17.07 -16.28
C ASP A 61 -14.83 18.40 -16.72
N ALA A 62 -15.54 19.13 -17.60
CA ALA A 62 -15.09 20.40 -18.17
C ALA A 62 -14.85 21.48 -17.11
N TYR A 63 -15.68 21.53 -16.06
CA TYR A 63 -15.50 22.47 -14.97
C TYR A 63 -14.18 22.22 -14.24
N THR A 64 -13.94 20.97 -13.82
CA THR A 64 -12.68 20.57 -13.19
C THR A 64 -11.51 20.84 -14.12
N PHE A 65 -11.64 20.55 -15.42
CA PHE A 65 -10.59 20.78 -16.42
C PHE A 65 -10.20 22.27 -16.52
N LEU A 66 -11.17 23.16 -16.68
CA LEU A 66 -10.92 24.59 -16.81
C LEU A 66 -10.33 25.19 -15.53
N LYS A 67 -10.85 24.80 -14.36
CA LYS A 67 -10.32 25.26 -13.06
C LYS A 67 -8.91 24.73 -12.79
N LEU A 68 -8.65 23.46 -13.11
CA LEU A 68 -7.32 22.86 -12.99
C LEU A 68 -6.30 23.58 -13.89
N LYS A 69 -6.66 23.83 -15.16
CA LYS A 69 -5.82 24.56 -16.11
C LYS A 69 -5.54 25.99 -15.65
N ALA A 70 -6.57 26.70 -15.17
CA ALA A 70 -6.40 28.05 -14.62
C ALA A 70 -5.47 28.06 -13.41
N PHE A 71 -5.68 27.12 -12.47
CA PHE A 71 -4.83 26.98 -11.29
C PHE A 71 -3.36 26.71 -11.65
N ILE A 72 -3.11 25.82 -12.61
CA ILE A 72 -1.76 25.49 -13.11
C ILE A 72 -1.05 26.73 -13.66
N LYS A 73 -1.75 27.55 -14.46
CA LYS A 73 -1.20 28.80 -14.99
C LYS A 73 -0.93 29.83 -13.90
N THR A 74 -1.89 30.07 -13.02
CA THR A 74 -1.77 31.07 -11.95
C THR A 74 -0.60 30.77 -11.02
N ASN A 75 -0.41 29.50 -10.66
CA ASN A 75 0.64 29.08 -9.74
C ASN A 75 1.95 28.68 -10.45
N LYS A 76 2.05 28.89 -11.77
CA LYS A 76 3.24 28.56 -12.58
C LYS A 76 3.75 27.14 -12.28
N ILE A 77 2.88 26.14 -12.37
CA ILE A 77 3.23 24.74 -12.08
C ILE A 77 4.14 24.20 -13.18
N ASP A 78 5.26 23.58 -12.80
CA ASP A 78 6.25 22.99 -13.71
C ASP A 78 6.00 21.49 -13.95
N LEU A 79 5.45 20.81 -12.94
CA LEU A 79 5.23 19.37 -12.96
C LEU A 79 3.93 18.97 -12.26
N ILE A 80 3.16 18.09 -12.89
CA ILE A 80 1.96 17.48 -12.32
C ILE A 80 2.24 16.03 -11.93
N VAL A 81 1.84 15.62 -10.72
CA VAL A 81 1.80 14.21 -10.29
C VAL A 81 0.35 13.79 -10.11
N SER A 82 -0.11 12.86 -10.93
CA SER A 82 -1.47 12.30 -10.85
C SER A 82 -1.44 10.87 -10.32
N THR A 83 -2.42 10.49 -9.52
CA THR A 83 -2.39 9.25 -8.72
C THR A 83 -3.63 8.34 -8.93
N LYS A 84 -4.64 8.81 -9.67
CA LYS A 84 -5.89 8.08 -9.97
C LYS A 84 -6.27 8.17 -11.45
N LYS A 85 -7.10 7.22 -11.90
CA LYS A 85 -7.54 7.13 -13.29
C LYS A 85 -8.26 8.37 -13.83
N LYS A 86 -9.16 8.96 -13.04
CA LYS A 86 -10.02 10.08 -13.49
C LYS A 86 -9.21 11.33 -13.90
N GLU A 87 -8.10 11.54 -13.24
CA GLU A 87 -7.23 12.71 -13.40
C GLU A 87 -6.14 12.49 -14.44
N TYR A 88 -5.70 11.25 -14.71
CA TYR A 88 -4.65 10.95 -15.70
C TYR A 88 -4.89 11.64 -17.05
N PHE A 89 -6.11 11.52 -17.57
CA PHE A 89 -6.47 12.09 -18.87
C PHE A 89 -6.47 13.61 -18.88
N MET A 90 -7.12 14.23 -17.90
CA MET A 90 -7.21 15.67 -17.81
C MET A 90 -5.85 16.32 -17.55
N CYS A 91 -5.10 15.80 -16.58
CA CYS A 91 -3.76 16.27 -16.25
C CYS A 91 -2.82 16.11 -17.45
N GLY A 92 -2.89 14.98 -18.15
CA GLY A 92 -2.08 14.72 -19.33
C GLY A 92 -2.36 15.68 -20.48
N ILE A 93 -3.63 15.94 -20.81
CA ILE A 93 -3.98 16.93 -21.84
C ILE A 93 -3.50 18.34 -21.43
N ILE A 94 -3.76 18.76 -20.19
CA ILE A 94 -3.35 20.09 -19.73
C ILE A 94 -1.83 20.22 -19.77
N ALA A 95 -1.10 19.18 -19.35
CA ALA A 95 0.35 19.17 -19.38
C ALA A 95 0.91 19.37 -20.80
N ARG A 96 0.36 18.64 -21.78
CA ARG A 96 0.73 18.80 -23.20
C ARG A 96 0.36 20.17 -23.76
N GLN A 97 -0.81 20.71 -23.41
CA GLN A 97 -1.24 22.04 -23.84
C GLN A 97 -0.38 23.18 -23.27
N LEU A 98 0.25 22.97 -22.13
CA LEU A 98 1.04 23.98 -21.43
C LEU A 98 2.55 23.73 -21.50
N GLY A 99 2.99 22.64 -22.14
CA GLY A 99 4.40 22.28 -22.26
C GLY A 99 5.07 21.87 -20.94
N ILE A 100 4.29 21.40 -19.96
CA ILE A 100 4.80 21.01 -18.63
C ILE A 100 4.87 19.49 -18.45
N LYS A 101 5.59 19.03 -17.44
CA LYS A 101 5.80 17.59 -17.20
C LYS A 101 4.62 16.96 -16.46
N HIS A 102 4.32 15.71 -16.78
CA HIS A 102 3.28 14.94 -16.11
C HIS A 102 3.75 13.54 -15.71
N LEU A 103 3.81 13.28 -14.41
CA LEU A 103 4.11 11.96 -13.85
C LEU A 103 2.84 11.28 -13.37
N MET A 104 2.73 9.99 -13.63
CA MET A 104 1.61 9.15 -13.19
C MET A 104 2.06 8.16 -12.14
N ARG A 105 1.32 8.00 -11.04
CA ARG A 105 1.60 6.99 -10.02
C ARG A 105 0.62 5.82 -10.08
N LEU A 106 1.14 4.59 -10.13
CA LEU A 106 0.39 3.33 -10.10
C LEU A 106 0.88 2.45 -8.95
N GLY A 107 -0.01 2.11 -8.00
CA GLY A 107 0.39 1.34 -6.80
C GLY A 107 -0.07 -0.11 -6.73
N VAL A 108 -0.83 -0.60 -7.72
CA VAL A 108 -1.31 -1.99 -7.75
C VAL A 108 -1.49 -2.43 -9.19
N SER A 109 -1.10 -3.67 -9.49
CA SER A 109 -1.45 -4.34 -10.74
C SER A 109 -2.98 -4.46 -10.89
N ARG A 110 -3.48 -4.26 -12.11
CA ARG A 110 -4.90 -4.44 -12.44
C ARG A 110 -5.00 -5.10 -13.79
N LYS A 111 -6.05 -5.93 -13.98
CA LYS A 111 -6.37 -6.51 -15.29
C LYS A 111 -6.36 -5.42 -16.37
N MET A 112 -5.49 -5.58 -17.36
CA MET A 112 -5.20 -4.58 -18.38
C MET A 112 -6.20 -4.58 -19.54
N ASN A 113 -7.50 -4.65 -19.25
CA ASN A 113 -8.52 -4.39 -20.26
C ASN A 113 -8.76 -2.87 -20.32
N ILE A 114 -7.87 -2.16 -21.01
CA ILE A 114 -7.84 -0.69 -21.07
C ILE A 114 -8.47 -0.23 -22.39
N PRO A 115 -9.61 0.49 -22.37
CA PRO A 115 -10.22 1.03 -23.57
C PRO A 115 -9.23 1.92 -24.35
N PHE A 116 -9.31 1.92 -25.68
CA PHE A 116 -8.31 2.58 -26.54
C PHE A 116 -8.05 4.05 -26.16
N TRP A 117 -9.10 4.81 -25.83
CA TRP A 117 -8.96 6.22 -25.41
C TRP A 117 -8.19 6.38 -24.11
N HIS A 118 -8.26 5.40 -23.21
CA HIS A 118 -7.53 5.40 -21.95
C HIS A 118 -6.09 4.88 -22.13
N GLN A 119 -5.76 4.24 -23.24
CA GLN A 119 -4.38 3.84 -23.55
C GLN A 119 -3.51 5.07 -23.83
N LEU A 120 -4.08 6.14 -24.40
CA LEU A 120 -3.39 7.41 -24.64
C LEU A 120 -2.79 8.01 -23.36
N ASN A 121 -3.43 7.80 -22.20
CA ASN A 121 -2.90 8.23 -20.90
C ASN A 121 -1.49 7.68 -20.65
N TYR A 122 -1.31 6.40 -20.95
CA TYR A 122 -0.09 5.66 -20.68
C TYR A 122 0.92 5.77 -21.82
N ARG A 123 0.45 5.90 -23.07
CA ARG A 123 1.31 5.98 -24.25
C ARG A 123 1.85 7.38 -24.52
N ASP A 124 1.02 8.42 -24.43
CA ASP A 124 1.36 9.75 -24.98
C ASP A 124 1.21 10.91 -23.99
N LEU A 125 0.33 10.76 -23.00
CA LEU A 125 -0.07 11.87 -22.11
C LEU A 125 0.67 11.86 -20.76
N ASN A 126 1.82 11.21 -20.65
CA ASN A 126 2.69 11.26 -19.47
C ASN A 126 4.16 11.35 -19.87
N ASP A 127 5.03 11.75 -18.94
CA ASP A 127 6.48 11.84 -19.11
C ASP A 127 7.21 10.75 -18.31
N GLY A 128 6.46 9.94 -17.56
CA GLY A 128 6.99 8.86 -16.74
C GLY A 128 5.93 8.28 -15.79
N LEU A 129 6.16 7.03 -15.40
CA LEU A 129 5.31 6.29 -14.48
C LEU A 129 6.08 5.95 -13.21
N ILE A 130 5.51 6.24 -12.06
CA ILE A 130 6.02 5.83 -10.75
C ILE A 130 5.22 4.61 -10.31
N VAL A 131 5.91 3.49 -10.12
CA VAL A 131 5.34 2.25 -9.60
C VAL A 131 5.98 1.88 -8.27
N ASN A 132 5.23 1.17 -7.43
CA ASN A 132 5.71 0.79 -6.10
C ASN A 132 6.42 -0.56 -6.05
N ALA A 133 6.64 -1.26 -7.17
CA ALA A 133 7.22 -2.60 -7.18
C ALA A 133 7.96 -2.87 -8.51
N HIS A 134 9.05 -3.63 -8.49
CA HIS A 134 9.70 -4.12 -9.70
C HIS A 134 8.83 -5.13 -10.44
N TYR A 135 8.05 -5.94 -9.73
CA TYR A 135 7.03 -6.82 -10.31
C TYR A 135 6.08 -6.02 -11.21
N LEU A 136 5.53 -4.92 -10.69
CA LEU A 136 4.59 -4.08 -11.45
C LEU A 136 5.29 -3.42 -12.64
N LYS A 137 6.54 -2.98 -12.48
CA LYS A 137 7.33 -2.48 -13.62
C LYS A 137 7.44 -3.53 -14.73
N LYS A 138 7.84 -4.76 -14.39
CA LYS A 138 7.99 -5.86 -15.36
C LYS A 138 6.67 -6.18 -16.05
N GLU A 139 5.58 -6.26 -15.29
CA GLU A 139 4.25 -6.52 -15.83
C GLU A 139 3.80 -5.45 -16.83
N LEU A 140 4.02 -4.16 -16.52
CA LEU A 140 3.69 -3.06 -17.42
C LEU A 140 4.57 -3.05 -18.67
N GLN A 141 5.86 -3.40 -18.55
CA GLN A 141 6.80 -3.46 -19.67
C GLN A 141 6.44 -4.52 -20.72
N HIS A 142 5.68 -5.56 -20.36
CA HIS A 142 5.20 -6.56 -21.32
C HIS A 142 4.12 -6.01 -22.27
N ASN A 143 3.61 -4.80 -22.04
CA ASN A 143 2.60 -4.18 -22.87
C ASN A 143 3.16 -2.94 -23.57
N SER A 144 3.07 -2.92 -24.89
CA SER A 144 3.59 -1.87 -25.77
C SER A 144 3.00 -0.48 -25.49
N ILE A 145 1.85 -0.40 -24.82
CA ILE A 145 1.26 0.87 -24.38
C ILE A 145 2.19 1.64 -23.42
N PHE A 146 3.07 0.95 -22.68
CA PHE A 146 3.98 1.56 -21.69
C PHE A 146 5.41 1.73 -22.20
N SER A 147 5.70 1.48 -23.48
CA SER A 147 7.08 1.45 -24.00
C SER A 147 7.70 2.84 -24.22
N LYS A 148 6.89 3.89 -24.41
CA LYS A 148 7.36 5.22 -24.81
C LYS A 148 8.01 6.01 -23.67
N HIS A 149 7.63 5.74 -22.42
CA HIS A 149 8.01 6.54 -21.26
C HIS A 149 8.65 5.69 -20.16
N PRO A 150 9.57 6.26 -19.37
CA PRO A 150 10.25 5.50 -18.33
C PRO A 150 9.30 5.08 -17.21
N ILE A 151 9.51 3.86 -16.72
CA ILE A 151 8.86 3.33 -15.52
C ILE A 151 9.87 3.32 -14.37
N HIS A 152 9.63 4.17 -13.38
CA HIS A 152 10.45 4.36 -12.19
C HIS A 152 9.87 3.54 -11.04
N VAL A 153 10.69 2.68 -10.44
CA VAL A 153 10.31 1.97 -9.22
C VAL A 153 10.67 2.84 -8.03
N LEU A 154 9.67 3.20 -7.24
CA LEU A 154 9.81 3.89 -5.98
C LEU A 154 8.92 3.19 -4.95
N TYR A 155 9.55 2.39 -4.10
CA TYR A 155 8.87 1.72 -3.00
C TYR A 155 8.16 2.73 -2.08
N ASN A 156 7.16 2.25 -1.34
CA ASN A 156 6.56 3.07 -0.29
C ASN A 156 7.57 3.24 0.86
N GLY A 157 7.76 4.47 1.33
CA GLY A 157 8.35 4.71 2.64
C GLY A 157 7.39 4.33 3.77
N ILE A 158 7.91 4.20 4.99
CA ILE A 158 7.12 3.91 6.18
C ILE A 158 7.15 5.14 7.10
N PRO A 159 6.02 5.84 7.33
CA PRO A 159 6.00 7.04 8.16
C PRO A 159 6.54 6.77 9.57
N GLY A 160 7.41 7.65 10.06
CA GLY A 160 7.99 7.54 11.41
C GLY A 160 9.02 6.42 11.58
N PHE A 161 9.38 5.70 10.51
CA PHE A 161 10.38 4.64 10.55
C PHE A 161 11.58 5.00 9.68
N THR A 162 12.77 4.97 10.27
CA THR A 162 14.05 5.41 9.69
C THR A 162 15.08 4.29 9.74
N SER A 163 16.17 4.46 8.99
CA SER A 163 17.33 3.57 9.04
C SER A 163 18.03 3.49 10.41
N ASN A 164 17.68 4.36 11.36
CA ASN A 164 18.20 4.36 12.73
C ASN A 164 17.29 3.67 13.75
N ASN A 165 16.09 3.22 13.37
CA ASN A 165 15.20 2.53 14.31
C ASN A 165 15.83 1.24 14.86
N HIS A 166 15.42 0.81 16.04
CA HIS A 166 15.83 -0.45 16.65
C HIS A 166 14.60 -1.28 16.99
N LEU A 167 14.74 -2.60 17.01
CA LEU A 167 13.66 -3.46 17.45
C LEU A 167 13.43 -3.30 18.94
N ALA A 168 12.16 -3.13 19.30
CA ALA A 168 11.74 -3.18 20.68
C ALA A 168 11.77 -4.64 21.17
N PRO A 169 12.18 -4.89 22.43
CA PRO A 169 12.07 -6.21 23.02
C PRO A 169 10.60 -6.64 23.04
N LYS A 170 10.35 -7.89 22.65
CA LYS A 170 9.02 -8.50 22.71
C LYS A 170 8.82 -9.17 24.06
N THR A 171 7.63 -9.01 24.61
CA THR A 171 7.18 -9.82 25.75
C THR A 171 6.66 -11.15 25.20
N GLN A 172 7.25 -12.25 25.64
CA GLN A 172 6.77 -13.57 25.25
C GLN A 172 5.53 -13.91 26.07
N LEU A 173 4.42 -14.15 25.37
CA LEU A 173 3.17 -14.62 25.95
C LEU A 173 3.07 -16.14 25.77
N ASP A 174 2.32 -16.81 26.63
CA ASP A 174 2.06 -18.25 26.50
C ASP A 174 1.15 -18.56 25.30
N THR A 175 0.21 -17.66 24.99
CA THR A 175 -0.65 -17.74 23.81
C THR A 175 0.11 -17.41 22.54
N PHE A 176 -0.16 -18.14 21.46
CA PHE A 176 0.32 -17.80 20.13
C PHE A 176 -0.60 -16.73 19.54
N LYS A 177 -0.08 -15.54 19.23
CA LYS A 177 -0.88 -14.43 18.71
C LYS A 177 -0.65 -14.23 17.21
N ILE A 178 -1.69 -14.47 16.41
CA ILE A 178 -1.75 -14.09 15.00
C ILE A 178 -2.40 -12.72 14.86
N VAL A 179 -1.84 -11.86 14.03
CA VAL A 179 -2.45 -10.59 13.67
C VAL A 179 -2.52 -10.40 12.16
N SER A 180 -3.55 -9.71 11.70
CA SER A 180 -3.67 -9.26 10.32
C SER A 180 -4.20 -7.84 10.29
N SER A 181 -3.78 -7.05 9.31
CA SER A 181 -4.22 -5.65 9.16
C SER A 181 -4.55 -5.32 7.70
N GLY A 182 -5.63 -4.57 7.49
CA GLY A 182 -6.02 -4.09 6.17
C GLY A 182 -7.52 -3.88 6.00
N ARG A 183 -7.92 -3.50 4.78
CA ARG A 183 -9.34 -3.37 4.42
C ARG A 183 -10.03 -4.72 4.43
N ILE A 184 -11.06 -4.91 5.27
CA ILE A 184 -11.80 -6.17 5.40
C ILE A 184 -12.61 -6.44 4.14
N THR A 185 -11.97 -7.17 3.22
CA THR A 185 -12.51 -7.50 1.90
C THR A 185 -12.12 -8.92 1.53
N ARG A 186 -12.93 -9.60 0.72
CA ARG A 186 -12.62 -10.95 0.20
C ARG A 186 -11.24 -11.05 -0.46
N GLN A 187 -10.82 -10.00 -1.17
CA GLN A 187 -9.49 -9.94 -1.80
C GLN A 187 -8.36 -10.16 -0.79
N LYS A 188 -8.48 -9.66 0.44
CA LYS A 188 -7.44 -9.77 1.48
C LYS A 188 -7.36 -11.16 2.13
N GLY A 189 -8.31 -12.05 1.85
CA GLY A 189 -8.28 -13.46 2.28
C GLY A 189 -8.61 -13.70 3.74
N TYR A 190 -9.34 -12.81 4.42
CA TYR A 190 -9.76 -13.04 5.81
C TYR A 190 -10.65 -14.28 5.96
N GLY A 191 -11.55 -14.54 5.00
CA GLY A 191 -12.33 -15.78 4.98
C GLY A 191 -11.46 -17.04 4.91
N LEU A 192 -10.39 -17.02 4.09
CA LEU A 192 -9.43 -18.14 4.02
C LEU A 192 -8.67 -18.32 5.33
N LEU A 193 -8.31 -17.22 6.00
CA LEU A 193 -7.69 -17.30 7.32
C LEU A 193 -8.66 -17.96 8.32
N ILE A 194 -9.92 -17.54 8.36
CA ILE A 194 -10.93 -18.11 9.25
C ILE A 194 -11.11 -19.62 9.00
N ASP A 195 -11.25 -20.02 7.74
CA ASP A 195 -11.38 -21.44 7.36
C ASP A 195 -10.12 -22.24 7.73
N ALA A 196 -8.93 -21.64 7.57
CA ALA A 196 -7.68 -22.28 7.92
C ALA A 196 -7.49 -22.41 9.44
N ILE A 197 -7.96 -21.42 10.23
CA ILE A 197 -7.98 -21.48 11.69
C ILE A 197 -8.95 -22.53 12.18
N ARG A 198 -10.14 -22.65 11.55
CA ARG A 198 -11.01 -23.80 11.80
C ARG A 198 -10.17 -25.06 11.62
N GLY A 199 -9.45 -25.14 10.48
CA GLY A 199 -8.51 -26.18 10.05
C GLY A 199 -7.66 -26.84 11.14
N LEU A 200 -7.27 -26.08 12.16
CA LEU A 200 -6.35 -26.49 13.21
C LEU A 200 -6.98 -27.44 14.24
N ASP A 201 -6.12 -28.28 14.82
CA ASP A 201 -6.47 -29.14 15.94
C ASP A 201 -6.97 -28.31 17.13
N GLU A 202 -7.87 -28.90 17.93
CA GLU A 202 -8.49 -28.21 19.07
C GLU A 202 -7.46 -27.71 20.09
N GLU A 203 -6.43 -28.51 20.37
CA GLU A 203 -5.36 -28.15 21.31
C GLU A 203 -4.48 -26.98 20.80
N LEU A 204 -4.33 -26.84 19.49
CA LEU A 204 -3.68 -25.66 18.91
C LEU A 204 -4.58 -24.44 19.01
N ARG A 205 -5.88 -24.59 18.71
CA ARG A 205 -6.87 -23.51 18.78
C ARG A 205 -7.02 -22.94 20.19
N LYS A 206 -6.94 -23.77 21.23
CA LYS A 206 -7.00 -23.34 22.65
C LYS A 206 -5.85 -22.40 23.05
N ARG A 207 -4.73 -22.46 22.34
CA ARG A 207 -3.54 -21.62 22.60
C ARG A 207 -3.43 -20.44 21.64
N LEU A 208 -4.44 -20.22 20.79
CA LEU A 208 -4.39 -19.25 19.71
C LEU A 208 -5.26 -18.03 19.99
N GLU A 209 -4.72 -16.85 19.72
CA GLU A 209 -5.47 -15.61 19.60
C GLU A 209 -5.27 -15.04 18.19
N VAL A 210 -6.35 -14.61 17.53
CA VAL A 210 -6.30 -14.00 16.20
C VAL A 210 -6.95 -12.63 16.25
N GLN A 211 -6.21 -11.61 15.82
CA GLN A 211 -6.69 -10.25 15.76
C GLN A 211 -6.68 -9.73 14.32
N ILE A 212 -7.84 -9.29 13.83
CA ILE A 212 -8.01 -8.69 12.51
C ILE A 212 -8.29 -7.19 12.68
N ILE A 213 -7.34 -6.38 12.21
CA ILE A 213 -7.34 -4.92 12.36
C ILE A 213 -7.77 -4.25 11.06
N GLY A 214 -8.75 -3.36 11.15
CA GLY A 214 -9.27 -2.58 10.03
C GLY A 214 -10.78 -2.73 9.87
N GLU A 215 -11.29 -2.14 8.79
CA GLU A 215 -12.73 -2.13 8.46
C GLU A 215 -12.92 -2.49 6.99
N GLY A 216 -14.13 -2.93 6.65
CA GLY A 216 -14.50 -3.07 5.26
C GLY A 216 -15.85 -3.74 5.03
N ARG A 217 -16.28 -3.71 3.77
CA ARG A 217 -17.61 -4.15 3.36
C ARG A 217 -17.95 -5.62 3.66
N ASN A 218 -16.94 -6.45 3.99
CA ASN A 218 -17.11 -7.88 4.27
C ASN A 218 -16.98 -8.22 5.76
N GLU A 219 -16.95 -7.22 6.65
CA GLU A 219 -16.80 -7.42 8.10
C GLU A 219 -17.92 -8.27 8.70
N GLN A 220 -19.18 -7.85 8.54
CA GLN A 220 -20.35 -8.62 9.01
C GLN A 220 -20.44 -10.04 8.43
N GLU A 221 -19.95 -10.22 7.20
CA GLU A 221 -19.90 -11.54 6.57
C GLU A 221 -18.94 -12.47 7.31
N PHE A 222 -17.75 -11.97 7.65
CA PHE A 222 -16.71 -12.75 8.32
C PHE A 222 -16.97 -12.94 9.82
N GLU A 223 -17.63 -11.99 10.48
CA GLU A 223 -18.11 -12.18 11.86
C GLU A 223 -19.11 -13.34 11.93
N ARG A 224 -20.11 -13.36 11.04
CA ARG A 224 -21.07 -14.48 10.94
C ARG A 224 -20.39 -15.81 10.60
N GLN A 225 -19.32 -15.78 9.80
CA GLN A 225 -18.52 -16.98 9.52
C GLN A 225 -17.84 -17.49 10.80
N CYS A 226 -17.26 -16.60 11.60
CA CYS A 226 -16.65 -16.97 12.88
C CYS A 226 -17.68 -17.54 13.86
N GLU A 227 -18.87 -16.95 13.97
CA GLU A 227 -19.97 -17.45 14.80
C GLU A 227 -20.39 -18.87 14.39
N LYS A 228 -20.64 -19.07 13.08
CA LYS A 228 -21.03 -20.38 12.53
C LYS A 228 -19.99 -21.48 12.78
N LEU A 229 -18.71 -21.11 12.81
CA LEU A 229 -17.60 -22.04 13.02
C LEU A 229 -17.17 -22.15 14.50
N GLY A 230 -17.82 -21.43 15.42
CA GLY A 230 -17.45 -21.42 16.84
C GLY A 230 -16.07 -20.81 17.12
N LEU A 231 -15.64 -19.83 16.32
CA LEU A 231 -14.33 -19.18 16.39
C LEU A 231 -14.36 -17.77 17.00
N ASN A 232 -15.53 -17.31 17.47
CA ASN A 232 -15.74 -15.97 18.03
C ASN A 232 -14.93 -15.69 19.32
N THR A 233 -14.49 -16.73 20.04
CA THR A 233 -13.60 -16.58 21.21
C THR A 233 -12.12 -16.48 20.82
N ILE A 234 -11.77 -16.91 19.60
CA ILE A 234 -10.40 -16.96 19.07
C ILE A 234 -10.11 -15.77 18.15
N ILE A 235 -11.07 -15.42 17.28
CA ILE A 235 -10.90 -14.39 16.25
C ILE A 235 -11.66 -13.13 16.65
N ARG A 236 -10.96 -12.00 16.72
CA ARG A 236 -11.53 -10.68 17.04
C ARG A 236 -11.27 -9.68 15.92
N PHE A 237 -12.32 -8.95 15.54
CA PHE A 237 -12.25 -7.78 14.66
C PHE A 237 -12.18 -6.53 15.52
N THR A 238 -11.27 -5.61 15.23
CA THR A 238 -11.07 -4.40 16.07
C THR A 238 -11.66 -3.12 15.49
N GLY A 239 -12.20 -3.17 14.28
CA GLY A 239 -12.49 -1.98 13.50
C GLY A 239 -11.23 -1.21 13.12
N PHE A 240 -11.40 0.05 12.70
CA PHE A 240 -10.29 0.89 12.22
C PHE A 240 -9.42 1.37 13.38
N VAL A 241 -8.11 1.24 13.20
CA VAL A 241 -7.09 1.68 14.16
C VAL A 241 -6.06 2.53 13.41
N ASP A 242 -5.80 3.73 13.91
CA ASP A 242 -4.90 4.68 13.24
C ASP A 242 -3.42 4.24 13.36
N HIS A 243 -3.05 3.66 14.51
CA HIS A 243 -1.73 3.12 14.81
C HIS A 243 -1.77 1.59 15.01
N PRO A 244 -1.92 0.80 13.93
CA PRO A 244 -2.09 -0.65 14.04
C PRO A 244 -0.87 -1.35 14.67
N CYS A 245 0.33 -0.77 14.56
CA CYS A 245 1.55 -1.34 15.14
C CYS A 245 1.46 -1.54 16.66
N ASP A 246 0.70 -0.69 17.37
CA ASP A 246 0.54 -0.78 18.82
C ASP A 246 -0.19 -2.08 19.23
N LEU A 247 -1.14 -2.52 18.42
CA LEU A 247 -1.86 -3.78 18.61
C LEU A 247 -1.07 -5.00 18.11
N MET A 248 -0.14 -4.78 17.18
CA MET A 248 0.71 -5.83 16.61
C MET A 248 1.97 -6.11 17.44
N LYS A 249 2.43 -5.19 18.29
CA LYS A 249 3.71 -5.23 19.05
C LYS A 249 4.08 -6.58 19.69
N ASN A 250 3.10 -7.34 20.18
CA ASN A 250 3.29 -8.64 20.84
C ASN A 250 2.78 -9.84 20.01
N ALA A 251 2.52 -9.65 18.72
CA ALA A 251 2.12 -10.74 17.85
C ALA A 251 3.32 -11.63 17.50
N ASP A 252 3.04 -12.93 17.41
CA ASP A 252 3.99 -13.97 17.03
C ASP A 252 4.06 -14.12 15.51
N LEU A 253 2.96 -13.86 14.80
CA LEU A 253 2.87 -13.98 13.35
C LEU A 253 1.92 -12.95 12.75
N PHE A 254 2.35 -12.28 11.69
CA PHE A 254 1.46 -11.49 10.84
C PHE A 254 1.02 -12.32 9.65
N VAL A 255 -0.29 -12.38 9.38
CA VAL A 255 -0.84 -13.17 8.26
C VAL A 255 -1.57 -12.25 7.28
N LEU A 256 -1.23 -12.33 6.00
CA LEU A 256 -2.01 -11.68 4.94
C LEU A 256 -2.07 -12.52 3.67
N LEU A 257 -3.27 -13.00 3.36
CA LEU A 257 -3.53 -13.97 2.30
C LEU A 257 -4.24 -13.28 1.14
N SER A 258 -3.65 -12.23 0.57
CA SER A 258 -4.28 -11.40 -0.45
C SER A 258 -4.25 -12.00 -1.86
N GLU A 259 -5.31 -11.86 -2.66
CA GLU A 259 -5.38 -12.44 -4.02
C GLU A 259 -4.41 -11.71 -4.95
N ARG A 260 -4.28 -10.40 -4.74
CA ARG A 260 -3.42 -9.51 -5.50
C ARG A 260 -2.91 -8.40 -4.60
N GLU A 261 -1.61 -8.17 -4.65
CA GLU A 261 -0.93 -7.07 -3.96
C GLU A 261 0.06 -6.35 -4.89
N GLY A 262 0.36 -5.10 -4.58
CA GLY A 262 1.62 -4.48 -5.02
C GLY A 262 2.67 -4.75 -3.95
N ILE A 263 3.22 -3.67 -3.39
CA ILE A 263 3.87 -3.69 -2.07
C ILE A 263 2.82 -3.39 -1.00
N SER A 264 2.61 -4.34 -0.08
CA SER A 264 1.63 -4.23 1.00
C SER A 264 2.18 -3.40 2.16
N ASN A 265 1.52 -2.27 2.46
CA ASN A 265 1.87 -1.44 3.61
C ASN A 265 1.70 -2.18 4.93
N SER A 266 0.68 -3.03 5.07
CA SER A 266 0.43 -3.76 6.32
C SER A 266 1.50 -4.81 6.59
N ILE A 267 2.09 -5.40 5.54
CA ILE A 267 3.26 -6.28 5.68
C ILE A 267 4.48 -5.46 6.09
N LEU A 268 4.73 -4.31 5.44
CA LEU A 268 5.81 -3.40 5.83
C LEU A 268 5.68 -2.94 7.30
N GLU A 269 4.47 -2.57 7.72
CA GLU A 269 4.15 -2.18 9.10
C GLU A 269 4.42 -3.33 10.10
N ALA A 270 4.15 -4.59 9.75
CA ALA A 270 4.48 -5.73 10.60
C ALA A 270 6.00 -6.00 10.69
N MET A 271 6.70 -5.83 9.57
CA MET A 271 8.15 -6.02 9.50
C MET A 271 8.92 -4.94 10.28
N THR A 272 8.40 -3.72 10.42
CA THR A 272 9.06 -2.64 11.20
C THR A 272 9.12 -2.92 12.70
N ILE A 273 8.30 -3.84 13.17
CA ILE A 273 8.26 -4.30 14.57
C ILE A 273 8.70 -5.76 14.70
N GLY A 274 9.35 -6.29 13.67
CA GLY A 274 10.04 -7.59 13.72
C GLY A 274 9.10 -8.77 13.89
N ILE A 275 7.89 -8.70 13.34
CA ILE A 275 6.97 -9.84 13.32
C ILE A 275 7.24 -10.66 12.05
N PRO A 276 7.44 -11.98 12.14
CA PRO A 276 7.52 -12.81 10.95
C PRO A 276 6.17 -12.78 10.20
N VAL A 277 6.24 -12.84 8.88
CA VAL A 277 5.06 -12.69 8.02
C VAL A 277 4.77 -13.99 7.29
N LEU A 278 3.52 -14.45 7.30
CA LEU A 278 2.98 -15.46 6.40
C LEU A 278 2.09 -14.78 5.36
N SER A 279 2.41 -14.94 4.08
CA SER A 279 1.63 -14.34 3.00
C SER A 279 1.53 -15.24 1.77
N THR A 280 0.57 -14.96 0.90
CA THR A 280 0.47 -15.60 -0.41
C THR A 280 1.43 -14.95 -1.40
N ASP A 281 2.03 -15.77 -2.25
CA ASP A 281 2.92 -15.30 -3.31
C ASP A 281 2.15 -14.62 -4.46
N THR A 282 1.92 -13.31 -4.32
CA THR A 282 1.22 -12.51 -5.34
C THR A 282 1.89 -11.17 -5.54
N GLY A 283 1.96 -10.72 -6.79
CA GLY A 283 2.42 -9.38 -7.13
C GLY A 283 3.79 -9.04 -6.56
N GLY A 284 3.89 -7.93 -5.82
CA GLY A 284 5.15 -7.46 -5.23
C GLY A 284 5.57 -8.17 -3.93
N ILE A 285 4.84 -9.17 -3.44
CA ILE A 285 5.12 -9.79 -2.13
C ILE A 285 6.50 -10.45 -2.05
N LYS A 286 6.99 -11.05 -3.15
CA LYS A 286 8.36 -11.60 -3.24
C LYS A 286 9.48 -10.56 -3.09
N GLU A 287 9.17 -9.28 -3.27
CA GLU A 287 10.13 -8.20 -3.03
C GLU A 287 10.23 -7.83 -1.54
N LEU A 288 9.22 -8.22 -0.73
CA LEU A 288 9.19 -8.02 0.72
C LEU A 288 9.62 -9.27 1.49
N ILE A 289 9.17 -10.44 1.03
CA ILE A 289 9.34 -11.70 1.73
C ILE A 289 10.21 -12.61 0.87
N LYS A 290 11.40 -12.92 1.40
CA LYS A 290 12.20 -14.04 0.95
C LYS A 290 11.78 -15.25 1.76
N ASP A 291 11.19 -16.22 1.07
CA ASP A 291 10.61 -17.41 1.69
C ASP A 291 11.64 -18.13 2.59
N GLU A 292 11.20 -18.54 3.78
CA GLU A 292 12.01 -19.14 4.85
C GLU A 292 13.21 -18.31 5.37
N GLU A 293 13.45 -17.11 4.85
CA GLU A 293 14.52 -16.20 5.30
C GLU A 293 13.97 -15.02 6.10
N THR A 294 13.02 -14.26 5.52
CA THR A 294 12.43 -13.06 6.14
C THR A 294 10.94 -13.21 6.44
N GLY A 295 10.37 -14.39 6.16
CA GLY A 295 8.98 -14.72 6.35
C GLY A 295 8.64 -16.02 5.62
N PHE A 296 7.38 -16.19 5.28
CA PHE A 296 6.83 -17.41 4.70
C PHE A 296 5.89 -17.07 3.56
N LEU A 297 6.08 -17.76 2.44
CA LEU A 297 5.15 -17.77 1.32
C LEU A 297 4.34 -19.06 1.35
N VAL A 298 3.05 -18.95 1.09
CA VAL A 298 2.15 -20.11 1.03
C VAL A 298 1.24 -20.04 -0.18
N GLU A 299 0.90 -21.21 -0.70
CA GLU A 299 -0.14 -21.34 -1.71
C GLU A 299 -1.49 -20.89 -1.13
N ARG A 300 -2.31 -20.22 -1.95
CA ARG A 300 -3.62 -19.69 -1.55
C ARG A 300 -4.69 -20.79 -1.51
N SER A 301 -4.54 -21.78 -0.63
CA SER A 301 -5.50 -22.85 -0.40
C SER A 301 -5.62 -23.16 1.09
N VAL A 302 -6.84 -23.45 1.55
CA VAL A 302 -7.12 -23.65 2.99
C VAL A 302 -6.20 -24.71 3.57
N ASP A 303 -6.06 -25.86 2.91
CA ASP A 303 -5.23 -26.97 3.39
C ASP A 303 -3.75 -26.60 3.54
N LYS A 304 -3.18 -25.88 2.57
CA LYS A 304 -1.77 -25.44 2.62
C LYS A 304 -1.55 -24.37 3.68
N ILE A 305 -2.52 -23.46 3.84
CA ILE A 305 -2.47 -22.43 4.88
C ILE A 305 -2.58 -23.08 6.26
N THR A 306 -3.52 -24.01 6.47
CA THR A 306 -3.68 -24.75 7.74
C THR A 306 -2.41 -25.51 8.07
N ALA A 307 -1.87 -26.30 7.13
CA ALA A 307 -0.62 -27.04 7.35
C ALA A 307 0.54 -26.12 7.73
N LYS A 308 0.67 -24.97 7.05
CA LYS A 308 1.73 -24.00 7.38
C LYS A 308 1.50 -23.37 8.75
N LEU A 309 0.27 -23.01 9.10
CA LEU A 309 -0.05 -22.46 10.42
C LEU A 309 0.23 -23.45 11.55
N THR A 310 -0.13 -24.73 11.38
CA THR A 310 0.23 -25.81 12.32
C THR A 310 1.73 -25.83 12.58
N GLU A 311 2.53 -25.89 11.51
CA GLU A 311 4.00 -25.88 11.60
C GLU A 311 4.52 -24.67 12.39
N LEU A 312 4.02 -23.47 12.09
CA LEU A 312 4.50 -22.23 12.69
C LEU A 312 4.11 -22.08 14.16
N ILE A 313 2.91 -22.53 14.53
CA ILE A 313 2.42 -22.50 15.92
C ILE A 313 3.26 -23.43 16.79
N GLU A 314 3.55 -24.64 16.31
CA GLU A 314 4.39 -25.61 17.03
C GLU A 314 5.84 -25.14 17.16
N LYS A 315 6.34 -24.41 16.17
CA LYS A 315 7.71 -23.91 16.11
C LYS A 315 7.89 -22.48 16.63
N LYS A 316 6.98 -21.96 17.48
CA LYS A 316 6.94 -20.57 17.98
C LYS A 316 8.32 -19.95 18.29
N GLY A 317 9.18 -20.66 19.03
CA GLY A 317 10.50 -20.13 19.42
C GLY A 317 11.47 -19.90 18.25
N SER A 318 11.30 -20.63 17.14
CA SER A 318 12.24 -20.62 16.00
C SER A 318 11.90 -19.62 14.88
N ILE A 319 10.70 -19.04 14.90
CA ILE A 319 10.25 -18.13 13.83
C ILE A 319 10.59 -16.66 14.11
N SER A 320 10.95 -16.32 15.35
CA SER A 320 11.28 -14.95 15.78
C SER A 320 12.46 -14.36 15.00
N SER A 321 13.50 -15.16 14.71
CA SER A 321 14.67 -14.73 13.96
C SER A 321 14.34 -14.29 12.53
N LYS A 322 13.25 -14.81 11.94
CA LYS A 322 12.78 -14.38 10.62
C LYS A 322 12.20 -12.96 10.67
N GLY A 323 11.52 -12.62 11.77
CA GLY A 323 11.05 -11.26 12.02
C GLY A 323 12.19 -10.24 12.15
N GLU A 324 13.28 -10.59 12.84
CA GLU A 324 14.50 -9.77 12.90
C GLU A 324 15.10 -9.54 11.49
N LYS A 325 15.26 -10.60 10.70
CA LYS A 325 15.74 -10.46 9.32
C LYS A 325 14.82 -9.59 8.45
N ALA A 326 13.50 -9.72 8.64
CA ALA A 326 12.51 -8.89 7.98
C ALA A 326 12.66 -7.40 8.35
N PHE A 327 12.86 -7.11 9.63
CA PHE A 327 13.14 -5.77 10.12
C PHE A 327 14.38 -5.16 9.47
N GLN A 328 15.49 -5.90 9.42
CA GLN A 328 16.73 -5.42 8.78
C GLN A 328 16.54 -5.13 7.29
N LEU A 329 15.77 -5.97 6.59
CA LEU A 329 15.43 -5.74 5.19
C LEU A 329 14.63 -4.44 5.00
N VAL A 330 13.62 -4.22 5.85
CA VAL A 330 12.77 -3.03 5.80
C VAL A 330 13.54 -1.76 6.15
N LYS A 331 14.39 -1.82 7.18
CA LYS A 331 15.31 -0.74 7.55
C LYS A 331 16.20 -0.30 6.38
N LYS A 332 16.75 -1.27 5.63
CA LYS A 332 17.68 -0.99 4.53
C LYS A 332 17.00 -0.46 3.26
N GLN A 333 15.77 -0.87 2.98
CA GLN A 333 15.15 -0.65 1.66
C GLN A 333 13.91 0.25 1.66
N PHE A 334 13.17 0.29 2.77
CA PHE A 334 11.83 0.89 2.86
C PHE A 334 11.71 1.96 3.95
N ALA A 335 12.79 2.23 4.70
CA ALA A 335 12.83 3.31 5.65
C ALA A 335 12.55 4.68 4.98
N PHE A 336 11.95 5.60 5.74
CA PHE A 336 11.46 6.87 5.22
C PHE A 336 12.59 7.74 4.66
N ASP A 337 13.76 7.76 5.29
CA ASP A 337 14.95 8.48 4.81
C ASP A 337 15.48 7.92 3.48
N ILE A 338 15.37 6.60 3.27
CA ILE A 338 15.70 5.96 1.99
C ILE A 338 14.69 6.36 0.91
N PHE A 339 13.40 6.38 1.25
CA PHE A 339 12.34 6.85 0.35
C PHE A 339 12.53 8.33 0.00
N GLU A 340 12.80 9.17 0.99
CA GLU A 340 13.00 10.62 0.84
C GLU A 340 14.18 10.90 -0.10
N LYS A 341 15.30 10.20 0.08
CA LYS A 341 16.44 10.32 -0.84
C LYS A 341 16.04 9.94 -2.27
N LYS A 342 15.45 8.75 -2.46
CA LYS A 342 15.09 8.24 -3.79
C LYS A 342 14.06 9.10 -4.53
N ILE A 343 13.09 9.68 -3.82
CA ILE A 343 12.10 10.53 -4.47
C ILE A 343 12.70 11.88 -4.87
N ASN A 344 13.58 12.48 -4.05
CA ASN A 344 14.29 13.69 -4.44
C ASN A 344 15.22 13.44 -5.65
N ASP A 345 15.99 12.36 -5.64
CA ASP A 345 16.85 11.95 -6.77
C ASP A 345 16.05 11.69 -8.07
N LEU A 346 14.80 11.25 -7.95
CA LEU A 346 13.91 11.05 -9.09
C LEU A 346 13.43 12.39 -9.65
N PHE A 347 13.00 13.31 -8.79
CA PHE A 347 12.40 14.58 -9.20
C PHE A 347 13.43 15.58 -9.74
N GLN A 348 14.68 15.51 -9.29
CA GLN A 348 15.81 16.26 -9.88
C GLN A 348 16.02 15.98 -11.38
N ARG A 349 15.55 14.84 -11.90
CA ARG A 349 15.65 14.51 -13.33
C ARG A 349 14.64 15.25 -14.21
N PHE A 350 13.70 15.96 -13.58
CA PHE A 350 12.64 16.72 -14.25
C PHE A 350 12.75 18.23 -14.00
N GLU A 351 13.76 18.66 -13.24
CA GLU A 351 14.25 20.05 -13.21
C GLU A 351 14.95 20.37 -14.53
#